data_AF-M7XCQ4-F1
#
_entry.id   AF-M7XCQ4-F1
#
_cell.length_a   1.000
_cell.length_b   1.000
_cell.length_c   1.000
_cell.angle_alpha   90.00
_cell.angle_beta   90.00
_cell.angle_gamma   90.00
#
_symmetry.space_group_name_H-M   'P 1'
#
loop_
_entity.id
_entity.type
_entity.pdbx_description
1 polymer ?
#
loop_
_entity_poly.entity_id
_entity_poly.type
_entity_poly.pdbx_seq_one_letter_code
_entity_poly.pdbx_strand_id
1 'polypeptide(L)' 'MQEVTVTVTKDLRFSVNDKVVTREEIKGELTSLLQDKKGQVVLHIDKSVPVEYLVEIGGIAASLEANVSIATVPFK' A
#
# COMPACT_ATOMS: atom_id res chain seq x y z
N MET A 1 9.38 -1.81 14.54
CA MET A 1 8.41 -2.16 13.49
C MET A 1 8.74 -1.36 12.26
N GLN A 2 8.69 -1.97 11.07
CA GLN A 2 8.96 -1.28 9.82
C GLN A 2 7.62 -0.82 9.24
N GLU A 3 7.43 0.49 9.15
CA GLU A 3 6.24 1.09 8.56
C GLU A 3 6.51 1.41 7.09
N VAL A 4 5.58 1.04 6.22
CA VAL A 4 5.61 1.29 4.78
C VAL A 4 4.32 2.00 4.40
N THR A 5 4.43 3.19 3.83
CA THR A 5 3.28 3.94 3.34
C THR A 5 3.11 3.66 1.86
N VAL A 6 1.92 3.21 1.46
CA VAL A 6 1.54 3.05 0.06
C VAL A 6 0.44 4.04 -0.25
N THR A 7 0.66 4.92 -1.22
CA THR A 7 -0.34 5.90 -1.66
C THR A 7 -0.83 5.57 -3.06
N VAL A 8 -2.15 5.54 -3.23
CA VAL A 8 -2.84 5.37 -4.50
C VAL A 8 -3.77 6.55 -4.73
N THR A 9 -3.47 7.30 -5.79
CA THR A 9 -4.24 8.47 -6.19
C THR A 9 -5.30 8.14 -7.25
N LYS A 10 -6.28 9.02 -7.43
CA LYS A 10 -7.34 8.88 -8.45
C LYS A 10 -6.82 8.67 -9.89
N ASP A 11 -5.62 9.13 -10.19
CA ASP A 11 -4.97 8.99 -11.50
C ASP A 11 -4.23 7.64 -11.64
N LEU A 12 -4.47 6.70 -10.73
CA LEU A 12 -3.80 5.40 -10.62
C LEU A 12 -2.27 5.54 -10.54
N ARG A 13 -1.80 6.62 -9.89
CA ARG A 13 -0.39 6.73 -9.52
C ARG A 13 -0.18 6.02 -8.19
N PHE A 14 0.79 5.12 -8.19
CA PHE A 14 1.19 4.35 -7.03
C PHE A 14 2.52 4.90 -6.50
N SER A 15 2.64 4.97 -5.19
CA SER A 15 3.90 5.32 -4.54
C SER A 15 4.08 4.52 -3.26
N VAL A 16 5.32 4.17 -2.97
CA VAL A 16 5.73 3.45 -1.76
C VAL A 16 6.82 4.29 -1.08
N ASN A 17 6.59 4.75 0.15
CA ASN A 17 7.50 5.64 0.89
C ASN A 17 8.00 6.82 0.03
N ASP A 18 7.07 7.55 -0.59
CA ASP A 18 7.33 8.70 -1.49
C ASP A 18 8.01 8.37 -2.83
N LYS A 19 8.40 7.10 -3.07
CA LYS A 19 8.90 6.65 -4.36
C LYS A 19 7.74 6.29 -5.27
N VAL A 20 7.61 6.97 -6.41
CA VAL A 20 6.65 6.60 -7.45
C VAL A 20 7.08 5.28 -8.07
N VAL A 21 6.15 4.34 -8.12
CA VAL A 21 6.38 2.98 -8.64
C VAL A 21 5.25 2.60 -9.58
N THR A 22 5.49 1.65 -10.46
CA THR A 22 4.44 1.02 -11.24
C THR A 22 3.69 -0.03 -10.41
N ARG A 23 2.48 -0.41 -10.85
CA ARG A 23 1.68 -1.46 -10.21
C ARG A 23 2.46 -2.76 -10.04
N GLU A 24 3.25 -3.14 -11.03
CA GLU A 24 4.04 -4.37 -11.05
C GLU A 24 5.20 -4.33 -10.03
N GLU A 25 5.76 -3.15 -9.79
CA GLU A 25 6.86 -2.93 -8.85
C GLU A 25 6.42 -2.92 -7.39
N ILE A 26 5.15 -2.59 -7.09
CA ILE A 26 4.62 -2.51 -5.72
C ILE A 26 4.93 -3.78 -4.93
N LYS A 27 4.71 -4.95 -5.52
CA LYS A 27 4.95 -6.24 -4.86
C LYS A 27 6.43 -6.43 -4.52
N GLY A 28 7.31 -6.07 -5.46
CA GLY A 28 8.77 -6.17 -5.29
C GLY A 28 9.26 -5.24 -4.19
N GLU A 29 8.79 -3.99 -4.21
CA GLU A 29 9.13 -2.97 -3.22
C GLU A 29 8.59 -3.32 -1.84
N LEU A 30 7.32 -3.74 -1.71
CA LEU A 30 6.76 -4.20 -0.45
C LEU A 30 7.55 -5.38 0.12
N THR A 31 7.87 -6.38 -0.69
CA THR A 31 8.68 -7.53 -0.25
C THR A 31 10.08 -7.08 0.19
N SER A 32 10.71 -6.20 -0.57
CA SER A 32 12.04 -5.67 -0.30
C SER A 32 12.10 -4.80 0.96
N LEU A 33 11.02 -4.07 1.26
CA LEU A 33 10.93 -3.22 2.44
C LEU A 33 10.49 -3.99 3.69
N LEU A 34 9.69 -5.04 3.54
CA LEU A 34 9.16 -5.81 4.66
C LEU A 34 10.10 -6.94 5.12
N GLN A 35 11.09 -7.39 4.30
CA GLN A 35 12.17 -8.35 4.61
C GLN A 35 11.91 -9.29 5.82
N ASP A 36 10.92 -10.19 5.71
CA ASP A 36 10.59 -11.21 6.72
C ASP A 36 10.20 -10.67 8.11
N LYS A 37 9.98 -9.36 8.25
CA LYS A 37 9.55 -8.73 9.50
C LYS A 37 8.07 -8.41 9.41
N LYS A 38 7.39 -8.62 10.54
CA LYS A 38 6.04 -8.11 10.79
C LYS A 38 6.07 -6.58 10.71
N GLY A 39 5.84 -6.05 9.51
CA GLY A 39 5.75 -4.63 9.23
C GLY A 39 4.31 -4.14 9.29
N GLN A 40 4.16 -2.83 9.20
CA GLN A 40 2.87 -2.17 9.07
C GLN A 40 2.82 -1.51 7.69
N VAL A 41 1.77 -1.79 6.93
CA VAL A 41 1.51 -1.14 5.65
C VAL A 41 0.37 -0.17 5.84
N VAL A 42 0.65 1.12 5.68
CA VAL A 42 -0.35 2.19 5.75
C VAL A 42 -0.79 2.53 4.34
N LEU A 43 -2.02 2.16 3.99
CA LEU A 43 -2.60 2.35 2.68
C LEU A 43 -3.37 3.69 2.64
N HIS A 44 -2.81 4.67 1.93
CA HIS A 44 -3.47 5.92 1.61
C HIS A 44 -4.15 5.79 0.26
N ILE A 45 -5.47 5.86 0.24
CA ILE A 45 -6.25 5.67 -0.98
C ILE A 45 -7.29 6.77 -1.17
N ASP A 46 -7.28 7.36 -2.36
CA ASP A 46 -8.31 8.30 -2.78
C ASP A 46 -9.66 7.59 -2.96
N LYS A 47 -10.75 8.25 -2.56
CA LYS A 47 -12.13 7.73 -2.69
C LYS A 47 -12.49 7.27 -4.11
N SER A 48 -11.91 7.90 -5.13
CA SER A 48 -12.18 7.62 -6.54
C SER A 48 -11.48 6.37 -7.06
N VAL A 49 -10.55 5.78 -6.31
CA VAL A 49 -9.81 4.59 -6.73
C VAL A 49 -10.72 3.36 -6.62
N PRO A 50 -10.81 2.53 -7.68
CA PRO A 50 -11.57 1.29 -7.61
C PRO A 50 -11.07 0.36 -6.50
N VAL A 51 -12.01 -0.31 -5.83
CA VAL A 51 -11.71 -1.17 -4.68
C VAL A 51 -10.77 -2.35 -5.02
N GLU A 52 -10.70 -2.74 -6.29
CA GLU A 52 -9.78 -3.79 -6.77
C GLU A 52 -8.33 -3.50 -6.39
N TYR A 53 -7.88 -2.25 -6.49
CA TYR A 53 -6.51 -1.84 -6.19
C TYR A 53 -6.23 -1.88 -4.68
N LEU A 54 -7.23 -1.54 -3.86
CA LEU A 54 -7.14 -1.66 -2.41
C LEU A 54 -6.95 -3.14 -2.02
N VAL A 55 -7.81 -4.01 -2.57
CA VAL A 55 -7.80 -5.44 -2.25
C VAL A 55 -6.50 -6.09 -2.73
N GLU A 56 -5.99 -5.71 -3.90
CA GLU A 56 -4.73 -6.20 -4.43
C GLU A 56 -3.54 -5.87 -3.51
N ILE A 57 -3.37 -4.60 -3.14
CA ILE A 57 -2.26 -4.18 -2.27
C ILE A 57 -2.43 -4.75 -0.87
N GLY A 58 -3.65 -4.74 -0.33
CA GLY A 58 -3.96 -5.36 0.96
C GLY A 58 -3.66 -6.85 0.98
N GLY A 59 -3.97 -7.58 -0.10
CA GLY A 59 -3.68 -9.00 -0.26
C GLY A 59 -2.17 -9.29 -0.34
N ILE A 60 -1.41 -8.45 -1.05
CA ILE A 60 0.06 -8.54 -1.08
C ILE A 60 0.63 -8.36 0.32
N ALA A 61 0.22 -7.31 1.03
CA ALA A 61 0.70 -7.03 2.38
C ALA A 61 0.31 -8.14 3.38
N ALA A 62 -0.91 -8.66 3.31
CA ALA A 62 -1.37 -9.77 4.13
C ALA A 62 -0.58 -11.07 3.84
N SER A 63 -0.23 -11.33 2.59
CA SER A 63 0.62 -12.47 2.20
C SER A 63 2.04 -12.37 2.76
N LEU A 64 2.49 -11.16 3.09
CA LEU A 64 3.77 -10.86 3.73
C LEU A 64 3.66 -10.78 5.27
N GLU A 65 2.55 -11.23 5.85
CA GLU A 65 2.24 -11.16 7.29
C GLU A 65 2.31 -9.74 7.87
N ALA A 66 2.16 -8.72 7.02
CA ALA A 66 2.16 -7.32 7.44
C ALA A 66 0.77 -6.88 7.91
N ASN A 67 0.73 -6.02 8.92
CA ASN A 67 -0.50 -5.40 9.39
C ASN A 67 -0.90 -4.28 8.43
N VAL A 68 -2.09 -4.37 7.83
CA VAL A 68 -2.59 -3.33 6.92
C VAL A 68 -3.44 -2.33 7.71
N SER A 69 -3.09 -1.05 7.60
CA SER A 69 -3.87 0.07 8.12
C SER A 69 -4.36 0.90 6.96
N ILE A 70 -5.66 1.21 6.89
CA ILE A 70 -6.22 2.02 5.83
C ILE A 70 -6.39 3.44 6.37
N ALA A 71 -5.78 4.40 5.69
CA ALA A 71 -5.99 5.82 5.97
C ALA A 71 -6.65 6.47 4.74
N THR A 72 -7.71 7.21 4.98
CA THR A 72 -8.38 8.01 3.95
C THR A 72 -8.81 9.33 4.56
N VAL A 73 -9.22 10.28 3.72
CA VAL A 73 -9.74 11.56 4.20
C VAL A 73 -10.91 11.32 5.16
N PRO A 74 -10.95 12.01 6.33
CA PRO A 74 -12.03 11.85 7.30
C PRO A 74 -13.39 12.05 6.65
N PHE A 75 -14.37 11.25 7.06
CA PHE A 75 -15.77 11.48 6.70
C PHE A 75 -16.19 12.86 7.23
N LYS A 76 -16.55 13.78 6.34
CA LYS A 76 -17.10 15.10 6.67
C LYS A 76 -18.61 15.06 6.74
#